data_AF-A0A2P6CAJ9-F1
#
_entry.id   AF-A0A2P6CAJ9-F1
#
_cell.length_a   1.000
_cell.length_b   1.000
_cell.length_c   1.000
_cell.angle_alpha   90.00
_cell.angle_beta   90.00
_cell.angle_gamma   90.00
#
_symmetry.space_group_name_H-M   'P 1'
#
loop_
_entity.id
_entity.type
_entity.pdbx_description
1 polymer ?
#
loop_
_entity_poly.entity_id
_entity_poly.type
_entity_poly.pdbx_seq_one_letter_code
_entity_poly.pdbx_strand_id
1 'polypeptide(L)'
;MKMKNVKRVLVLLLTVLLFNVSCSSDNNDGVDGICEEYSAEFQTTLKKYSDAYKLQYENPSTVNCNNVKKEAQNVINFLEKLKECIPASEKESVNELIADLKETLTESCEEN
;
A
#
# COMPACT_ATOMS: atom_id res chain seq x y z
N MET A 1 -10.68 -7.47 11.04
CA MET A 1 -9.33 -7.76 10.53
C MET A 1 -8.49 -8.45 11.59
N LYS A 2 -8.03 -9.67 11.32
CA LYS A 2 -7.14 -10.38 12.26
C LYS A 2 -5.80 -9.63 12.33
N MET A 3 -5.35 -9.25 13.52
CA MET A 3 -4.08 -8.52 13.75
C MET A 3 -2.84 -9.16 13.07
N LYS A 4 -2.90 -10.45 12.71
CA LYS A 4 -1.83 -11.14 11.98
C LYS A 4 -1.60 -10.57 10.58
N ASN A 5 -2.66 -10.24 9.85
CA ASN A 5 -2.55 -9.75 8.47
C ASN A 5 -2.09 -8.29 8.44
N VAL A 6 -2.51 -7.50 9.44
CA VAL A 6 -2.10 -6.09 9.61
C VAL A 6 -0.59 -5.97 9.76
N LYS A 7 0.01 -6.81 10.61
CA LYS A 7 1.47 -6.80 10.83
C LYS A 7 2.23 -7.13 9.54
N ARG A 8 1.71 -8.05 8.72
CA ARG A 8 2.32 -8.42 7.44
C ARG A 8 2.24 -7.28 6.42
N VAL A 9 1.08 -6.66 6.28
CA VAL A 9 0.87 -5.47 5.41
C VAL A 9 1.81 -4.34 5.81
N LEU A 10 1.96 -4.07 7.12
CA LEU A 10 2.83 -3.01 7.62
C LEU A 10 4.31 -3.28 7.33
N VAL A 11 4.77 -4.52 7.48
CA VAL A 11 6.14 -4.94 7.16
C VAL A 11 6.40 -4.82 5.65
N LEU A 12 5.47 -5.28 4.81
CA LEU A 12 5.58 -5.19 3.36
C LEU A 12 5.59 -3.73 2.87
N LEU A 13 4.74 -2.88 3.48
CA LEU A 13 4.73 -1.44 3.20
C LEU A 13 6.05 -0.76 3.55
N LEU A 14 6.64 -1.11 4.70
CA LEU A 14 7.95 -0.60 5.10
C LEU A 14 9.05 -1.04 4.14
N THR A 15 9.01 -2.28 3.64
CA THR A 15 9.97 -2.71 2.62
C THR A 15 9.85 -1.89 1.34
N VAL A 16 8.63 -1.67 0.81
CA VAL A 16 8.43 -0.84 -0.40
C VAL A 16 8.94 0.60 -0.18
N LEU A 17 8.74 1.18 1.01
CA LEU A 17 9.24 2.52 1.33
C LEU A 17 10.77 2.59 1.43
N LEU A 18 11.44 1.54 1.91
CA LEU A 18 12.90 1.49 2.01
C LEU A 18 13.59 1.30 0.64
N PHE A 19 12.90 0.80 -0.38
CA PHE A 19 13.45 0.73 -1.74
C PHE A 19 13.43 2.07 -2.47
N ASN A 20 12.55 3.01 -2.07
CA ASN A 20 12.49 4.36 -2.65
C ASN A 20 13.69 5.25 -2.28
N VAL A 21 14.53 4.86 -1.31
CA VAL A 21 15.78 5.59 -0.98
C VAL A 21 17.02 5.05 -1.73
N SER A 22 16.85 4.08 -2.63
CA SER A 22 17.94 3.49 -3.45
C SER A 22 17.74 3.61 -4.96
N CYS A 23 16.92 4.56 -5.43
CA CYS A 23 17.16 5.21 -6.73
C CYS A 23 18.40 6.13 -6.60
N SER A 24 19.55 5.55 -6.25
CA SER A 24 20.83 6.25 -6.32
C SER A 24 21.34 6.05 -7.74
N SER A 25 21.26 7.12 -8.51
CA SER A 25 21.98 7.44 -9.74
C SER A 25 23.09 6.44 -10.08
N ASP A 26 22.81 5.52 -11.01
CA ASP A 26 23.78 5.12 -12.02
C ASP A 26 23.06 4.39 -13.17
N ASN A 27 22.94 5.08 -14.30
CA ASN A 27 22.71 4.53 -15.64
C ASN A 27 21.44 3.69 -15.86
N ASN A 28 20.28 4.35 -16.05
CA ASN A 28 19.29 3.85 -17.02
C ASN A 28 18.39 4.99 -17.52
N ASP A 29 18.63 5.39 -18.76
CA ASP A 29 17.81 6.33 -19.51
C ASP A 29 16.36 5.83 -19.60
N GLY A 30 15.45 6.41 -18.80
CA GLY A 30 14.01 6.40 -19.08
C GLY A 30 13.04 5.99 -17.96
N VAL A 31 13.50 5.51 -16.80
CA VAL A 31 12.60 5.01 -15.72
C VAL A 31 12.57 5.92 -14.48
N ASP A 32 13.59 6.77 -14.28
CA ASP A 32 13.77 7.54 -13.04
C ASP A 32 12.70 8.63 -12.79
N GLY A 33 12.15 9.24 -13.85
CA GLY A 33 11.18 10.34 -13.68
C GLY A 33 9.80 9.90 -13.20
N ILE A 34 9.38 8.68 -13.55
CA ILE A 34 8.04 8.17 -13.24
C ILE A 34 7.97 7.67 -11.78
N CYS A 35 9.03 7.02 -11.30
CA CYS A 35 9.11 6.54 -9.90
C CYS A 35 9.27 7.68 -8.88
N GLU A 36 10.01 8.74 -9.20
CA GLU A 36 10.10 9.93 -8.34
C GLU A 36 8.74 10.63 -8.18
N GLU A 37 7.99 10.79 -9.27
CA GLU A 37 6.65 11.39 -9.27
C GLU A 37 5.67 10.59 -8.38
N TYR A 38 5.85 9.27 -8.35
CA TYR A 38 5.05 8.36 -7.53
C TYR A 38 5.35 8.44 -6.03
N SER A 39 6.52 8.91 -5.61
CA SER A 39 6.89 8.90 -4.18
C SER A 39 5.95 9.75 -3.29
N ALA A 40 5.57 10.95 -3.73
CA ALA A 40 4.70 11.86 -2.98
C ALA A 40 3.24 11.39 -2.99
N GLU A 41 2.77 10.88 -4.14
CA GLU A 41 1.44 10.29 -4.27
C GLU A 41 1.33 9.01 -3.42
N PHE A 42 2.38 8.20 -3.37
CA PHE A 42 2.41 6.99 -2.54
C PHE A 42 2.31 7.33 -1.06
N GLN A 43 3.15 8.26 -0.56
CA GLN A 43 3.11 8.68 0.84
C GLN A 43 1.72 9.22 1.23
N THR A 44 1.12 10.02 0.36
CA THR A 44 -0.24 10.55 0.57
C THR A 44 -1.27 9.44 0.63
N THR A 45 -1.18 8.46 -0.27
CA THR A 45 -2.10 7.32 -0.36
C THR A 45 -1.98 6.42 0.87
N LEU A 46 -0.76 6.13 1.30
CA LEU A 46 -0.49 5.36 2.53
C LEU A 46 -0.96 6.09 3.78
N LYS A 47 -0.76 7.41 3.85
CA LYS A 47 -1.26 8.20 4.97
C LYS A 47 -2.78 8.11 5.09
N LYS A 48 -3.52 8.24 3.99
CA LYS A 48 -4.98 8.10 3.98
C LYS A 48 -5.43 6.72 4.44
N TYR A 49 -4.77 5.66 3.95
CA TYR A 49 -5.05 4.30 4.40
C TYR A 49 -4.78 4.12 5.90
N SER A 50 -3.64 4.60 6.40
CA SER A 50 -3.28 4.54 7.82
C SER A 50 -4.26 5.34 8.69
N ASP A 51 -4.66 6.53 8.26
CA ASP A 51 -5.62 7.38 8.99
C ASP A 51 -7.02 6.72 9.01
N ALA A 52 -7.47 6.13 7.90
CA ALA A 52 -8.71 5.37 7.83
C ALA A 52 -8.68 4.14 8.75
N TYR A 53 -7.54 3.43 8.78
CA TYR A 53 -7.34 2.27 9.65
C TYR A 53 -7.39 2.65 11.13
N LYS A 54 -6.72 3.75 11.50
CA LYS A 54 -6.77 4.31 12.85
C LYS A 54 -8.19 4.66 13.27
N LEU A 55 -8.95 5.31 12.39
CA LEU A 55 -10.35 5.66 12.66
C LEU A 55 -11.24 4.42 12.87
N GLN A 56 -11.06 3.37 12.07
CA GLN A 56 -11.79 2.11 12.27
C GLN A 56 -11.39 1.41 13.57
N TYR A 57 -10.13 1.51 13.99
CA TYR A 57 -9.67 0.95 15.26
C TYR A 57 -10.22 1.73 16.47
N GLU A 58 -10.21 3.06 16.42
CA GLU A 58 -10.68 3.93 17.51
C GLU A 58 -12.20 3.97 17.61
N ASN A 59 -12.92 3.87 16.48
CA ASN A 59 -14.37 3.92 16.43
C ASN A 59 -14.90 2.96 15.35
N PRO A 60 -15.08 1.66 15.67
CA PRO A 60 -15.55 0.68 14.71
C PRO A 60 -16.96 1.02 14.21
N SER A 61 -17.11 1.16 12.89
CA SER A 61 -18.42 1.32 12.27
C SER A 61 -18.41 0.84 10.82
N THR A 62 -19.59 0.58 10.27
CA THR A 62 -19.72 0.27 8.83
C THR A 62 -19.14 1.40 7.94
N VAL A 63 -19.30 2.66 8.36
CA VAL A 63 -18.77 3.82 7.62
C VAL A 63 -17.24 3.82 7.62
N ASN A 64 -16.62 3.65 8.78
CA ASN A 64 -15.16 3.65 8.90
C ASN A 64 -14.54 2.41 8.23
N CYS A 65 -15.21 1.26 8.30
CA CYS A 65 -14.85 0.07 7.54
C CYS A 65 -14.83 0.32 6.03
N ASN A 66 -15.91 0.88 5.49
CA ASN A 66 -15.98 1.20 4.07
C ASN A 66 -14.89 2.19 3.65
N ASN A 67 -14.52 3.11 4.55
CA ASN A 67 -13.40 4.01 4.33
C ASN A 67 -12.05 3.28 4.28
N VAL A 68 -11.79 2.32 5.19
CA VAL A 68 -10.60 1.46 5.13
C VAL A 68 -10.55 0.70 3.80
N LYS A 69 -11.65 0.10 3.37
CA LYS A 69 -11.72 -0.65 2.11
C LYS A 69 -11.46 0.26 0.90
N LYS A 70 -12.05 1.46 0.89
CA LYS A 70 -11.82 2.46 -0.14
C LYS A 70 -10.35 2.85 -0.23
N GLU A 71 -9.72 3.18 0.89
CA GLU A 71 -8.31 3.58 0.89
C GLU A 71 -7.37 2.40 0.61
N ALA A 72 -7.72 1.17 1.00
CA ALA A 72 -6.99 -0.03 0.59
C ALA A 72 -7.03 -0.24 -0.93
N GLN A 73 -8.19 -0.03 -1.56
CA GLN A 73 -8.31 -0.07 -3.02
C GLN A 73 -7.46 1.00 -3.70
N ASN A 74 -7.37 2.20 -3.11
CA ASN A 74 -6.50 3.26 -3.63
C ASN A 74 -5.02 2.83 -3.58
N VAL A 75 -4.57 2.20 -2.49
CA VAL A 75 -3.21 1.65 -2.38
C VAL A 75 -2.98 0.55 -3.43
N ILE A 76 -3.93 -0.38 -3.63
CA ILE A 76 -3.85 -1.43 -4.66
C ILE A 76 -3.68 -0.81 -6.05
N ASN A 77 -4.55 0.13 -6.41
CA ASN A 77 -4.50 0.78 -7.72
C ASN A 77 -3.16 1.50 -7.95
N PHE A 78 -2.62 2.11 -6.90
CA PHE A 78 -1.32 2.75 -6.96
C PHE A 78 -0.19 1.73 -7.19
N LEU A 79 -0.16 0.65 -6.40
CA LEU A 79 0.83 -0.42 -6.53
C LEU A 79 0.76 -1.12 -7.90
N GLU A 80 -0.44 -1.29 -8.45
CA GLU A 80 -0.63 -1.84 -9.79
C GLU A 80 -0.02 -0.94 -10.88
N LYS A 81 -0.09 0.39 -10.73
CA LYS A 81 0.63 1.34 -11.62
C LYS A 81 2.15 1.29 -11.40
N LEU A 82 2.58 1.27 -10.14
CA LEU A 82 4.00 1.23 -9.78
C LEU A 82 4.73 0.00 -10.36
N LYS A 83 4.03 -1.13 -10.54
CA LYS A 83 4.57 -2.35 -11.15
C LYS A 83 5.11 -2.16 -12.57
N GLU A 84 4.70 -1.10 -13.27
CA GLU A 84 5.25 -0.76 -14.59
C GLU A 84 6.66 -0.18 -14.49
N CYS A 85 7.03 0.38 -13.34
CA CYS A 85 8.25 1.16 -13.16
C CYS A 85 9.30 0.48 -12.26
N ILE A 86 8.97 -0.67 -11.65
CA ILE A 86 9.90 -1.45 -10.81
C ILE A 86 10.44 -2.69 -11.54
N PRO A 87 11.66 -3.16 -11.20
CA PRO A 87 12.24 -4.35 -11.79
C PRO A 87 11.43 -5.61 -11.47
N ALA A 88 11.51 -6.62 -12.34
CA ALA A 88 10.78 -7.88 -12.19
C ALA A 88 11.03 -8.58 -10.85
N SER A 89 12.23 -8.44 -10.28
CA SER A 89 12.61 -8.96 -8.96
C SER A 89 11.77 -8.40 -7.80
N GLU A 90 11.19 -7.21 -7.96
CA GLU A 90 10.38 -6.56 -6.92
C GLU A 90 8.87 -6.72 -7.14
N LYS A 91 8.46 -7.09 -8.36
CA LYS A 91 7.05 -7.29 -8.69
C LYS A 91 6.40 -8.37 -7.84
N GLU A 92 7.17 -9.38 -7.40
CA GLU A 92 6.66 -10.45 -6.53
C GLU A 92 6.27 -9.91 -5.15
N SER A 93 7.15 -9.15 -4.49
CA SER A 93 6.84 -8.48 -3.21
C SER A 93 5.66 -7.52 -3.32
N VAL A 94 5.55 -6.78 -4.42
CA VAL A 94 4.40 -5.90 -4.67
C VAL A 94 3.12 -6.69 -4.92
N ASN A 95 3.18 -7.83 -5.61
CA ASN A 95 2.02 -8.72 -5.79
C ASN A 95 1.55 -9.32 -4.47
N GLU A 96 2.46 -9.73 -3.58
CA GLU A 96 2.11 -10.21 -2.25
C GLU A 96 1.39 -9.12 -1.43
N LEU A 97 1.91 -7.88 -1.46
CA LEU A 97 1.27 -6.76 -0.78
C LEU A 97 -0.12 -6.46 -1.35
N ILE A 98 -0.28 -6.50 -2.68
CA ILE A 98 -1.59 -6.34 -3.33
C ILE A 98 -2.55 -7.45 -2.89
N ALA A 99 -2.08 -8.70 -2.77
CA ALA A 99 -2.90 -9.82 -2.33
C ALA A 99 -3.38 -9.62 -0.89
N ASP A 100 -2.49 -9.26 0.04
CA ASP A 100 -2.85 -8.99 1.44
C ASP A 100 -3.84 -7.80 1.56
N LEU A 101 -3.68 -6.76 0.73
CA LEU A 101 -4.63 -5.65 0.68
C LEU A 101 -5.99 -6.07 0.08
N LYS A 102 -6.01 -6.98 -0.90
CA LYS A 102 -7.26 -7.53 -1.46
C LYS A 102 -8.01 -8.37 -0.44
N GLU A 103 -7.32 -9.05 0.48
CA GLU A 103 -7.97 -9.69 1.63
C GLU A 103 -8.69 -8.65 2.52
N THR A 104 -8.11 -7.47 2.71
CA THR A 104 -8.76 -6.37 3.46
C THR A 104 -10.08 -5.94 2.84
N LEU A 105 -10.24 -6.05 1.51
CA LEU A 105 -11.48 -5.73 0.82
C LEU A 105 -12.58 -6.77 1.06
N THR A 106 -12.20 -8.04 1.15
CA THR A 106 -13.13 -9.17 1.31
C THR A 106 -13.44 -9.48 2.77
N GLU A 107 -12.56 -9.12 3.70
CA GLU A 107 -12.81 -9.27 5.13
C GLU A 107 -13.99 -8.39 5.60
N SER A 108 -14.87 -8.98 6.41
CA SER A 108 -15.91 -8.25 7.15
C SER A 108 -15.22 -7.42 8.24
N CYS A 109 -15.42 -6.11 8.26
CA CYS A 109 -14.97 -5.32 9.41
C CYS A 109 -15.94 -5.61 10.56
N GLU A 110 -15.58 -6.59 11.38
CA GLU A 110 -16.37 -6.95 12.56
C GLU A 110 -16.48 -5.74 13.49
N GLU A 111 -17.72 -5.40 13.85
CA GLU A 111 -18.06 -4.53 14.97
C GLU A 111 -17.60 -5.25 16.24
N ASN A 112 -16.69 -4.64 17.02
CA ASN A 112 -16.45 -5.06 18.40
C ASN A 112 -17.50 -4.44 19.31
#